data_AF-A0AA36G6N0-F1
#
_entry.id   AF-A0AA36G6N0-F1
#
_cell.length_a   1.000
_cell.length_b   1.000
_cell.length_c   1.000
_cell.angle_alpha   90.00
_cell.angle_beta   90.00
_cell.angle_gamma   90.00
#
_symmetry.space_group_name_H-M   'P 1'
#
loop_
_entity.id
_entity.type
_entity.pdbx_description
1 polymer ?
#
loop_
_entity_poly.entity_id
_entity_poly.type
_entity_poly.pdbx_seq_one_letter_code
_entity_poly.pdbx_strand_id
1 'polypeptide(L)'
;MGQFLLGIKNKPESIADDDLLTLINVICVHSHEEEPPLSRKVALIWMQEIAKLYNTKLLPQLAVCLVAILPALAEDALNAKIVNTTLLGIIEPDVDMNMEDLVQLFSHMELIFPQLLNSLSDTSDEVLLLDLHLISDLCAHKQDSATELGSLDPKTKEQLANHSSLLVKFAISLIAMFRADRQLLSDRGVLIIRQLCLLIEPTHIYRCLCVLLMAESGVAFVQSVVSVLHSVLMTSTELFLMRDQLRKMPDEYTHAAELVHYLSEVDITVDILMEVDKLVNLIESPILAFVRMDLLRACHREPLCDVLTALLMLLPQTEAFNTLHKRIQAIPSFSTFKKDAPPADKFNLDLSALKNLYIDSLQKQQKEVRERHRSLLIRSALGEKVQL
;
A
#
# COMPACT_ATOMS: atom_id res chain seq x y z
N MET A 1 35.81 -4.99 -28.73
CA MET A 1 34.70 -5.49 -27.87
C MET A 1 34.09 -6.80 -28.35
N GLY A 2 33.68 -6.93 -29.62
CA GLY A 2 33.01 -8.16 -30.11
C GLY A 2 33.79 -9.46 -29.92
N GLN A 3 35.12 -9.46 -30.03
CA GLN A 3 35.95 -10.67 -29.86
C GLN A 3 35.97 -11.21 -28.42
N PHE A 4 35.88 -10.33 -27.41
CA PHE A 4 35.84 -10.75 -26.00
C PHE A 4 34.48 -11.37 -25.68
N LEU A 5 33.38 -10.75 -26.12
CA LEU A 5 32.03 -11.29 -25.97
C LEU A 5 31.84 -12.62 -26.73
N LEU A 6 32.42 -12.74 -27.93
CA LEU A 6 32.50 -14.01 -28.66
C LEU A 6 33.31 -15.09 -27.91
N GLY A 7 34.39 -14.70 -27.25
CA GLY A 7 35.18 -15.59 -26.38
C GLY A 7 34.36 -16.14 -25.21
N ILE A 8 33.60 -15.26 -24.54
CA ILE A 8 32.72 -15.63 -23.42
C ILE A 8 31.58 -16.53 -23.89
N LYS A 9 30.91 -16.19 -25.00
CA LYS A 9 29.86 -17.05 -25.60
C LYS A 9 30.36 -18.45 -25.94
N ASN A 10 31.60 -18.56 -26.41
CA ASN A 10 32.16 -19.84 -26.83
C ASN A 10 32.66 -20.69 -25.66
N LYS A 11 33.02 -20.09 -24.50
CA LYS A 11 33.49 -20.78 -23.29
C LYS A 11 33.05 -20.05 -22.00
N PRO A 12 31.76 -20.14 -21.61
CA PRO A 12 31.25 -19.43 -20.44
C PRO A 12 31.87 -19.90 -19.11
N GLU A 13 32.36 -21.14 -19.03
CA GLU A 13 33.04 -21.70 -17.85
C GLU A 13 34.51 -21.25 -17.66
N SER A 14 35.05 -20.47 -18.59
CA SER A 14 36.47 -20.06 -18.55
C SER A 14 36.77 -18.86 -17.65
N ILE A 15 35.73 -18.17 -17.17
CA ILE A 15 35.85 -17.01 -16.29
C ILE A 15 35.70 -17.47 -14.84
N ALA A 16 36.64 -17.09 -13.97
CA ALA A 16 36.54 -17.31 -12.54
C ALA A 16 35.43 -16.43 -11.93
N ASP A 17 34.79 -16.89 -10.86
CA ASP A 17 33.64 -16.18 -10.27
C ASP A 17 34.01 -14.75 -9.79
N ASP A 18 35.23 -14.54 -9.30
CA ASP A 18 35.74 -13.21 -8.90
C ASP A 18 35.91 -12.24 -10.09
N ASP A 19 36.32 -12.76 -11.25
CA ASP A 19 36.47 -11.97 -12.47
C ASP A 19 35.10 -11.63 -13.07
N LEU A 20 34.14 -12.55 -12.97
CA LEU A 20 32.75 -12.33 -13.35
C LEU A 20 32.11 -11.23 -12.48
N LEU A 21 32.34 -11.27 -11.18
CA LEU A 21 31.87 -10.25 -10.23
C LEU A 21 32.45 -8.87 -10.58
N THR A 22 33.75 -8.81 -10.85
CA THR A 22 34.43 -7.56 -11.25
C THR A 22 33.86 -7.01 -12.55
N LEU A 23 33.61 -7.89 -13.53
CA LEU A 23 33.00 -7.51 -14.80
C LEU A 23 31.58 -6.95 -14.62
N ILE A 24 30.75 -7.59 -13.79
CA ILE A 24 29.39 -7.11 -13.49
C ILE A 24 29.42 -5.74 -12.83
N ASN A 25 30.30 -5.52 -11.85
CA ASN A 25 30.44 -4.24 -11.18
C ASN A 25 30.83 -3.12 -12.15
N VAL A 26 31.77 -3.39 -13.06
CA VAL A 26 32.16 -2.43 -14.10
C VAL A 26 30.98 -2.11 -15.03
N ILE A 27 30.23 -3.13 -15.45
CA ILE A 27 29.05 -2.94 -16.30
C ILE A 27 28.00 -2.09 -15.57
N CYS A 28 27.73 -2.36 -14.29
CA CYS A 28 26.76 -1.62 -13.49
C CYS A 28 27.15 -0.14 -13.35
N VAL A 29 28.44 0.15 -13.11
CA VAL A 29 28.94 1.54 -13.07
C VAL A 29 28.70 2.24 -14.42
N HIS A 30 28.96 1.56 -15.54
CA HIS A 30 28.76 2.14 -16.87
C HIS A 30 27.30 2.17 -17.35
N SER A 31 26.36 1.58 -16.60
CA SER A 31 24.91 1.70 -16.84
C SER A 31 24.29 2.95 -16.20
N HIS A 32 25.02 3.62 -15.29
CA HIS A 32 24.54 4.79 -14.55
C HIS A 32 24.25 6.01 -15.45
N GLU A 33 23.38 6.92 -15.01
CA GLU A 33 22.90 8.07 -15.80
C GLU A 33 24.02 9.07 -16.18
N GLU A 34 25.04 9.19 -15.33
CA GLU A 34 26.18 10.11 -15.51
C GLU A 34 27.11 9.71 -16.69
N GLU A 35 26.94 8.51 -17.24
CA GLU A 35 27.79 7.98 -18.30
C GLU A 35 27.30 8.37 -19.69
N PRO A 36 28.20 8.48 -20.69
CA PRO A 36 27.81 8.80 -22.06
C PRO A 36 26.76 7.82 -22.62
N PRO A 37 25.79 8.27 -23.44
CA PRO A 37 24.71 7.40 -23.95
C PRO A 37 25.20 6.15 -24.69
N LEU A 38 26.33 6.25 -25.40
CA LEU A 38 26.95 5.11 -26.07
C LEU A 38 27.55 4.10 -25.06
N SER A 39 28.15 4.58 -23.97
CA SER A 39 28.70 3.78 -22.87
C SER A 39 27.57 2.98 -22.21
N ARG A 40 26.49 3.67 -21.85
CA ARG A 40 25.27 3.08 -21.26
C ARG A 40 24.65 2.02 -22.16
N LYS A 41 24.50 2.31 -23.45
CA LYS A 41 23.95 1.35 -24.44
C LYS A 41 24.80 0.09 -24.56
N VAL A 42 26.13 0.24 -24.57
CA VAL A 42 27.05 -0.91 -24.61
C VAL A 42 26.96 -1.70 -23.31
N ALA A 43 26.97 -1.04 -22.15
CA ALA A 43 26.83 -1.68 -20.85
C ALA A 43 25.54 -2.51 -20.75
N LEU A 44 24.40 -1.97 -21.20
CA LEU A 44 23.11 -2.67 -21.21
C LEU A 44 23.09 -3.91 -22.12
N ILE A 45 23.72 -3.81 -23.32
CA ILE A 45 23.88 -4.99 -24.20
C ILE A 45 24.71 -6.06 -23.51
N TRP A 46 25.79 -5.68 -22.84
CA TRP A 46 26.64 -6.61 -22.09
C TRP A 46 25.90 -7.24 -20.92
N MET A 47 25.14 -6.45 -20.16
CA MET A 47 24.33 -6.93 -19.05
C MET A 47 23.29 -7.94 -19.53
N GLN A 48 22.63 -7.67 -20.66
CA GLN A 48 21.65 -8.60 -21.24
C GLN A 48 22.29 -9.92 -21.67
N GLU A 49 23.45 -9.88 -22.32
CA GLU A 49 24.11 -11.10 -22.79
C GLU A 49 24.69 -11.91 -21.64
N ILE A 50 25.20 -11.26 -20.59
CA ILE A 50 25.62 -11.92 -19.36
C ILE A 50 24.42 -12.57 -18.66
N ALA A 51 23.29 -11.88 -18.55
CA ALA A 51 22.03 -12.40 -18.00
C ALA A 51 21.62 -13.72 -18.65
N LYS A 52 21.65 -13.79 -20.00
CA LYS A 52 21.32 -15.01 -20.75
C LYS A 52 22.33 -16.15 -20.56
N LEU A 53 23.61 -15.82 -20.39
CA LEU A 53 24.69 -16.82 -20.35
C LEU A 53 24.87 -17.44 -18.96
N TYR A 54 24.73 -16.65 -17.91
CA TYR A 54 25.06 -17.05 -16.54
C TYR A 54 23.82 -17.33 -15.68
N ASN A 55 22.63 -16.87 -16.08
CA ASN A 55 21.33 -17.17 -15.47
C ASN A 55 21.39 -17.20 -13.93
N THR A 56 21.22 -18.36 -13.28
CA THR A 56 21.26 -18.51 -11.82
C THR A 56 22.55 -18.07 -11.15
N LYS A 57 23.70 -18.11 -11.83
CA LYS A 57 24.97 -17.63 -11.28
C LYS A 57 25.00 -16.11 -11.06
N LEU A 58 24.08 -15.37 -11.68
CA LEU A 58 23.95 -13.92 -11.50
C LEU A 58 23.04 -13.54 -10.35
N LEU A 59 22.35 -14.51 -9.75
CA LEU A 59 21.41 -14.27 -8.68
C LEU A 59 22.00 -13.48 -7.49
N PRO A 60 23.27 -13.69 -7.06
CA PRO A 60 23.90 -12.86 -6.04
C PRO A 60 24.11 -11.39 -6.44
N GLN A 61 24.18 -11.09 -7.75
CA GLN A 61 24.42 -9.74 -8.27
C GLN A 61 23.19 -9.13 -8.93
N LEU A 62 22.08 -9.87 -8.96
CA LEU A 62 20.87 -9.50 -9.68
C LEU A 62 20.31 -8.16 -9.19
N ALA A 63 20.36 -7.92 -7.87
CA ALA A 63 19.99 -6.65 -7.27
C ALA A 63 20.77 -5.47 -7.83
N VAL A 64 22.09 -5.60 -7.87
CA VAL A 64 23.01 -4.54 -8.31
C VAL A 64 22.76 -4.24 -9.79
N CYS A 65 22.54 -5.29 -10.60
CA CYS A 65 22.19 -5.16 -12.01
C CYS A 65 20.84 -4.46 -12.20
N LEU A 66 19.78 -4.90 -11.51
CA LEU A 66 18.44 -4.32 -11.62
C LEU A 66 18.45 -2.84 -11.25
N VAL A 67 19.20 -2.46 -10.22
CA VAL A 67 19.32 -1.07 -9.76
C VAL A 67 20.09 -0.22 -10.75
N ALA A 68 21.19 -0.76 -11.30
CA ALA A 68 22.02 -0.05 -12.27
C ALA A 68 21.27 0.28 -13.58
N ILE A 69 20.24 -0.49 -13.93
CA ILE A 69 19.44 -0.24 -15.15
C ILE A 69 18.25 0.69 -14.93
N LEU A 70 17.85 0.97 -13.68
CA LEU A 70 16.67 1.82 -13.38
C LEU A 70 16.73 3.18 -14.10
N PRO A 71 17.85 3.94 -14.05
CA PRO A 71 17.92 5.24 -14.72
C PRO A 71 17.79 5.15 -16.25
N ALA A 72 18.04 3.97 -16.84
CA ALA A 72 17.94 3.75 -18.27
C ALA A 72 16.56 3.26 -18.73
N LEU A 73 15.63 2.92 -17.82
CA LEU A 73 14.29 2.42 -18.16
C LEU A 73 13.41 3.48 -18.82
N ALA A 74 13.61 4.75 -18.48
CA ALA A 74 12.88 5.88 -19.06
C ALA A 74 13.32 6.21 -20.51
N GLU A 75 14.46 5.69 -20.96
CA GLU A 75 15.02 5.97 -22.28
C GLU A 75 14.76 4.83 -23.27
N ASP A 76 13.76 4.98 -24.14
CA ASP A 76 13.39 3.96 -25.13
C ASP A 76 14.55 3.59 -26.10
N ALA A 77 15.53 4.49 -26.29
CA ALA A 77 16.67 4.27 -27.18
C ALA A 77 17.72 3.26 -26.66
N LEU A 78 17.68 2.95 -25.36
CA LEU A 78 18.69 2.17 -24.64
C LEU A 78 18.34 0.68 -24.49
N ASN A 79 17.18 0.21 -24.96
CA ASN A 79 16.71 -1.18 -24.80
C ASN A 79 16.67 -1.69 -23.34
N ALA A 80 16.74 -0.80 -22.35
CA ALA A 80 16.80 -1.17 -20.93
C ALA A 80 15.59 -2.01 -20.48
N LYS A 81 14.40 -1.75 -21.05
CA LYS A 81 13.18 -2.56 -20.85
C LYS A 81 13.43 -4.05 -21.16
N ILE A 82 14.12 -4.37 -22.26
CA ILE A 82 14.43 -5.75 -22.67
C ILE A 82 15.44 -6.39 -21.71
N VAL A 83 16.42 -5.62 -21.25
CA VAL A 83 17.41 -6.08 -20.26
C VAL A 83 16.72 -6.40 -18.94
N ASN A 84 15.81 -5.53 -18.48
CA ASN A 84 15.02 -5.76 -17.28
C ASN A 84 14.21 -7.06 -17.39
N THR A 85 13.45 -7.25 -18.47
CA THR A 85 12.70 -8.50 -18.70
C THR A 85 13.62 -9.74 -18.71
N THR A 86 14.82 -9.62 -19.27
CA THR A 86 15.79 -10.73 -19.31
C THR A 86 16.34 -11.06 -17.92
N LEU A 87 16.65 -10.06 -17.11
CA LEU A 87 17.10 -10.23 -15.72
C LEU A 87 15.99 -10.81 -14.84
N LEU A 88 14.74 -10.42 -15.09
CA LEU A 88 13.58 -10.96 -14.38
C LEU A 88 13.24 -12.39 -14.77
N GLY A 89 13.47 -12.76 -16.03
CA GLY A 89 13.35 -14.15 -16.48
C GLY A 89 14.29 -15.13 -15.76
N ILE A 90 15.33 -14.66 -15.06
CA ILE A 90 16.19 -15.48 -14.18
C ILE A 90 15.42 -15.95 -12.94
N ILE A 91 14.38 -15.21 -12.54
CA ILE A 91 13.56 -15.47 -11.36
C ILE A 91 12.29 -16.28 -11.74
N GLU A 92 12.00 -16.45 -13.04
CA GLU A 92 10.82 -17.22 -13.48
C GLU A 92 10.94 -18.72 -13.15
N PRO A 93 9.81 -19.37 -12.81
CA PRO A 93 9.76 -20.67 -12.10
C PRO A 93 10.17 -21.92 -12.91
N ASP A 94 10.65 -21.78 -14.15
CA ASP A 94 11.17 -22.90 -14.94
C ASP A 94 12.59 -23.34 -14.52
N VAL A 95 13.16 -22.66 -13.51
CA VAL A 95 14.48 -22.97 -12.97
C VAL A 95 14.30 -23.60 -11.58
N ASP A 96 14.75 -24.86 -11.44
CA ASP A 96 14.92 -25.55 -10.15
C ASP A 96 15.94 -24.76 -9.28
N MET A 97 15.49 -23.68 -8.65
CA MET A 97 16.32 -22.85 -7.77
C MET A 97 16.45 -23.51 -6.40
N ASN A 98 17.69 -23.65 -5.92
CA ASN A 98 17.95 -24.23 -4.62
C ASN A 98 17.57 -23.24 -3.50
N MET A 99 17.27 -23.77 -2.30
CA MET A 99 16.93 -22.96 -1.12
C MET A 99 18.00 -21.92 -0.76
N GLU A 100 19.27 -22.18 -1.09
CA GLU A 100 20.39 -21.28 -0.83
C GLU A 100 20.39 -20.06 -1.77
N ASP A 101 20.02 -20.26 -3.04
CA ASP A 101 19.85 -19.20 -4.03
C ASP A 101 18.65 -18.31 -3.65
N LEU A 102 17.55 -18.91 -3.20
CA LEU A 102 16.39 -18.16 -2.72
C LEU A 102 16.71 -17.34 -1.46
N VAL A 103 17.48 -17.88 -0.52
CA VAL A 103 17.98 -17.12 0.65
C VAL A 103 18.85 -15.93 0.25
N GLN A 104 19.71 -16.09 -0.77
CA GLN A 104 20.47 -14.98 -1.33
C GLN A 104 19.57 -13.96 -2.03
N LEU A 105 18.54 -14.37 -2.77
CA LEU A 105 17.53 -13.45 -3.31
C LEU A 105 16.90 -12.64 -2.16
N PHE A 106 16.49 -13.31 -1.08
CA PHE A 106 15.84 -12.70 0.08
C PHE A 106 16.73 -11.69 0.84
N SER A 107 18.04 -11.93 0.95
CA SER A 107 18.97 -10.96 1.58
C SER A 107 19.18 -9.72 0.72
N HIS A 108 19.11 -9.88 -0.61
CA HIS A 108 19.26 -8.75 -1.53
C HIS A 108 17.96 -7.93 -1.67
N MET A 109 16.79 -8.51 -1.39
CA MET A 109 15.50 -7.79 -1.42
C MET A 109 15.41 -6.63 -0.41
N GLU A 110 16.14 -6.69 0.71
CA GLU A 110 16.24 -5.57 1.66
C GLU A 110 17.00 -4.36 1.09
N LEU A 111 17.82 -4.57 0.05
CA LEU A 111 18.50 -3.50 -0.70
C LEU A 111 17.71 -3.10 -1.95
N ILE A 112 17.08 -4.07 -2.63
CA ILE A 112 16.29 -3.85 -3.85
C ILE A 112 15.04 -3.03 -3.55
N PHE A 113 14.25 -3.38 -2.53
CA PHE A 113 12.97 -2.71 -2.30
C PHE A 113 13.14 -1.21 -2.09
N PRO A 114 14.04 -0.70 -1.22
CA PRO A 114 14.26 0.74 -1.09
C PRO A 114 14.69 1.42 -2.40
N GLN A 115 15.46 0.77 -3.26
CA GLN A 115 15.94 1.34 -4.52
C GLN A 115 14.86 1.35 -5.61
N LEU A 116 14.07 0.27 -5.74
CA LEU A 116 12.87 0.24 -6.60
C LEU A 116 11.82 1.24 -6.09
N LEU A 117 11.63 1.31 -4.78
CA LEU A 117 10.74 2.28 -4.14
C LEU A 117 11.22 3.73 -4.36
N ASN A 118 12.53 3.99 -4.36
CA ASN A 118 13.07 5.29 -4.77
C ASN A 118 12.83 5.57 -6.26
N SER A 119 12.87 4.56 -7.13
CA SER A 119 12.42 4.68 -8.53
C SER A 119 10.92 5.00 -8.63
N LEU A 120 10.09 4.53 -7.68
CA LEU A 120 8.69 4.97 -7.56
C LEU A 120 8.52 6.45 -7.17
N SER A 121 9.58 7.17 -6.80
CA SER A 121 9.52 8.64 -6.63
C SER A 121 9.76 9.40 -7.94
N ASP A 122 10.19 8.71 -9.00
CA ASP A 122 10.42 9.31 -10.32
C ASP A 122 9.10 9.61 -11.05
N THR A 123 9.11 10.60 -11.93
CA THR A 123 7.96 11.18 -12.63
C THR A 123 7.24 10.27 -13.63
N SER A 124 7.79 9.09 -13.97
CA SER A 124 7.20 8.19 -14.96
C SER A 124 6.24 7.16 -14.35
N ASP A 125 5.00 7.14 -14.83
CA ASP A 125 4.01 6.10 -14.44
C ASP A 125 4.34 4.73 -15.05
N GLU A 126 5.01 4.68 -16.21
CA GLU A 126 5.40 3.40 -16.83
C GLU A 126 6.42 2.64 -15.97
N VAL A 127 7.40 3.36 -15.41
CA VAL A 127 8.44 2.78 -14.55
C VAL A 127 7.82 2.27 -13.25
N LEU A 128 6.92 3.06 -12.64
CA LEU A 128 6.16 2.63 -11.45
C LEU A 128 5.38 1.35 -11.70
N LEU A 129 4.68 1.25 -12.83
CA LEU A 129 3.87 0.06 -13.14
C LEU A 129 4.75 -1.18 -13.34
N LEU A 130 5.92 -1.02 -13.94
CA LEU A 130 6.88 -2.10 -14.15
C LEU A 130 7.51 -2.58 -12.84
N ASP A 131 7.92 -1.64 -11.98
CA ASP A 131 8.50 -1.92 -10.67
C ASP A 131 7.48 -2.59 -9.74
N LEU A 132 6.22 -2.14 -9.76
CA LEU A 132 5.15 -2.77 -8.98
C LEU A 132 4.77 -4.17 -9.49
N HIS A 133 4.78 -4.41 -10.82
CA HIS A 133 4.59 -5.76 -11.36
C HIS A 133 5.68 -6.71 -10.87
N LEU A 134 6.94 -6.29 -11.01
CA LEU A 134 8.10 -7.05 -10.54
C LEU A 134 7.97 -7.40 -9.05
N ILE A 135 7.65 -6.41 -8.21
CA ILE A 135 7.48 -6.63 -6.77
C ILE A 135 6.32 -7.57 -6.47
N SER A 136 5.21 -7.45 -7.20
CA SER A 136 4.04 -8.30 -7.01
C SER A 136 4.32 -9.75 -7.37
N ASP A 137 4.96 -9.98 -8.51
CA ASP A 137 5.33 -11.33 -8.94
C ASP A 137 6.23 -11.98 -7.89
N LEU A 138 7.22 -11.26 -7.35
CA LEU A 138 8.03 -11.73 -6.23
C LEU A 138 7.17 -12.07 -5.00
N CYS A 139 6.23 -11.20 -4.62
CA CYS A 139 5.37 -11.40 -3.44
C CYS A 139 4.39 -12.58 -3.57
N ALA A 140 4.01 -12.95 -4.80
CA ALA A 140 3.09 -14.05 -5.09
C ALA A 140 3.71 -15.45 -4.86
N HIS A 141 5.05 -15.54 -4.78
CA HIS A 141 5.74 -16.79 -4.49
C HIS A 141 5.57 -17.17 -3.02
N LYS A 142 4.68 -18.13 -2.76
CA LYS A 142 4.54 -18.77 -1.44
C LYS A 142 5.72 -19.71 -1.21
N GLN A 143 6.72 -19.26 -0.46
CA GLN A 143 7.61 -20.17 0.26
C GLN A 143 7.38 -20.05 1.77
N ASP A 144 7.02 -21.19 2.36
CA ASP A 144 6.79 -21.42 3.81
C ASP A 144 8.07 -21.37 4.66
N SER A 145 9.15 -20.75 4.18
CA SER A 145 10.32 -20.59 5.04
C SER A 145 10.05 -19.44 6.01
N ALA A 146 9.99 -19.78 7.29
CA ALA A 146 10.02 -18.86 8.41
C ALA A 146 11.34 -18.05 8.39
N THR A 147 11.49 -17.20 7.39
CA THR A 147 12.53 -16.20 7.29
C THR A 147 12.22 -15.19 8.39
N GLU A 148 13.20 -14.93 9.24
CA GLU A 148 13.08 -14.06 10.41
C GLU A 148 12.50 -12.69 10.01
N LEU A 149 11.17 -12.54 10.10
CA LEU A 149 10.54 -11.23 10.16
C LEU A 149 11.10 -10.58 11.42
N GLY A 150 12.03 -9.63 11.30
CA GLY A 150 12.90 -9.12 12.38
C GLY A 150 12.21 -8.67 13.68
N SER A 151 12.44 -7.43 14.11
CA SER A 151 12.04 -6.90 15.43
C SER A 151 10.52 -6.64 15.59
N LEU A 152 9.66 -7.30 14.82
CA LEU A 152 8.21 -7.17 14.96
C LEU A 152 7.75 -7.86 16.26
N ASP A 153 6.81 -7.21 16.93
CA ASP A 153 6.16 -7.69 18.13
C ASP A 153 5.45 -9.04 17.88
N PRO A 154 5.44 -9.94 18.88
CA PRO A 154 4.97 -11.33 18.70
C PRO A 154 3.50 -11.41 18.28
N LYS A 155 2.67 -10.46 18.72
CA LYS A 155 1.25 -10.35 18.34
C LYS A 155 1.07 -10.01 16.86
N THR A 156 1.92 -9.13 16.33
CA THR A 156 1.92 -8.69 14.93
C THR A 156 2.39 -9.83 14.02
N LYS A 157 3.39 -10.61 14.47
CA LYS A 157 3.85 -11.82 13.77
C LYS A 157 2.75 -12.88 13.67
N GLU A 158 2.01 -13.13 14.74
CA GLU A 158 0.89 -14.08 14.74
C GLU A 158 -0.21 -13.66 13.75
N GLN A 159 -0.57 -12.37 13.71
CA GLN A 159 -1.59 -11.84 12.80
C GLN A 159 -1.18 -11.90 11.32
N LEU A 160 0.13 -11.91 11.04
CA LEU A 160 0.70 -11.96 9.69
C LEU A 160 1.18 -13.35 9.28
N ALA A 161 1.07 -14.37 10.12
CA ALA A 161 1.60 -15.71 9.88
C ALA A 161 1.11 -16.37 8.57
N ASN A 162 -0.07 -15.97 8.08
CA ASN A 162 -0.66 -16.49 6.84
C ASN A 162 -0.25 -15.71 5.57
N HIS A 163 0.58 -14.67 5.68
CA HIS A 163 1.05 -13.87 4.55
C HIS A 163 2.47 -14.29 4.17
N SER A 164 2.87 -14.11 2.89
CA SER A 164 4.25 -14.35 2.48
C SER A 164 5.18 -13.38 3.23
N SER A 165 6.31 -13.89 3.73
CA SER A 165 7.30 -13.06 4.44
C SER A 165 7.79 -11.90 3.56
N LEU A 166 7.89 -12.14 2.25
CA LEU A 166 8.16 -11.12 1.23
C LEU A 166 7.15 -9.99 1.20
N LEU A 167 5.85 -10.31 1.18
CA LEU A 167 4.79 -9.29 1.18
C LEU A 167 4.89 -8.41 2.42
N VAL A 168 5.22 -9.00 3.57
CA VAL A 168 5.41 -8.24 4.81
C VAL A 168 6.64 -7.35 4.74
N LYS A 169 7.79 -7.85 4.27
CA LYS A 169 9.02 -7.03 4.11
C LYS A 169 8.82 -5.89 3.11
N PHE A 170 8.15 -6.15 2.00
CA PHE A 170 7.76 -5.13 1.03
C PHE A 170 6.86 -4.08 1.67
N ALA A 171 5.80 -4.49 2.37
CA ALA A 171 4.88 -3.57 3.02
C ALA A 171 5.56 -2.70 4.10
N ILE A 172 6.52 -3.25 4.87
CA ILE A 172 7.36 -2.48 5.79
C ILE A 172 8.16 -1.42 5.04
N SER A 173 8.81 -1.80 3.93
CA SER A 173 9.61 -0.89 3.12
C SER A 173 8.76 0.21 2.49
N LEU A 174 7.56 -0.13 2.01
CA LEU A 174 6.59 0.81 1.45
C LEU A 174 6.11 1.82 2.50
N ILE A 175 5.78 1.36 3.70
CA ILE A 175 5.39 2.23 4.82
C ILE A 175 6.55 3.15 5.22
N ALA A 176 7.78 2.62 5.30
CA ALA A 176 8.98 3.41 5.59
C ALA A 176 9.22 4.50 4.53
N MET A 177 9.03 4.18 3.24
CA MET A 177 9.13 5.14 2.14
C MET A 177 8.05 6.23 2.25
N PHE A 178 6.77 5.87 2.41
CA PHE A 178 5.71 6.87 2.63
C PHE A 178 5.91 7.71 3.88
N ARG A 179 6.59 7.17 4.89
CA ARG A 179 6.94 7.91 6.10
C ARG A 179 8.03 8.95 5.83
N ALA A 180 9.05 8.57 5.07
CA ALA A 180 10.17 9.42 4.69
C ALA A 180 9.76 10.52 3.70
N ASP A 181 8.91 10.19 2.72
CA ASP A 181 8.39 11.12 1.73
C ASP A 181 6.85 11.21 1.77
N ARG A 182 6.34 12.32 2.31
CA ARG A 182 4.90 12.59 2.41
C ARG A 182 4.28 13.06 1.12
N GLN A 183 5.05 13.69 0.23
CA GLN A 183 4.55 14.15 -1.05
C GLN A 183 4.28 12.96 -1.96
N LEU A 184 5.13 11.93 -1.90
CA LEU A 184 4.89 10.69 -2.61
C LEU A 184 3.54 10.04 -2.24
N LEU A 185 3.20 10.02 -0.94
CA LEU A 185 1.91 9.50 -0.48
C LEU A 185 0.73 10.36 -0.96
N SER A 186 0.85 11.69 -0.94
CA SER A 186 -0.23 12.58 -1.40
C SER A 186 -0.46 12.49 -2.90
N ASP A 187 0.62 12.41 -3.67
CA ASP A 187 0.56 12.58 -5.12
C ASP A 187 0.37 11.25 -5.84
N ARG A 188 1.07 10.19 -5.39
CA ARG A 188 1.08 8.87 -6.04
C ARG A 188 0.49 7.75 -5.18
N GLY A 189 0.22 7.98 -3.89
CA GLY A 189 -0.26 6.95 -2.97
C GLY A 189 -1.51 6.23 -3.48
N VAL A 190 -2.48 6.96 -4.04
CA VAL A 190 -3.68 6.37 -4.64
C VAL A 190 -3.31 5.43 -5.80
N LEU A 191 -2.46 5.86 -6.73
CA LEU A 191 -2.05 5.04 -7.87
C LEU A 191 -1.30 3.77 -7.43
N ILE A 192 -0.34 3.91 -6.50
CA ILE A 192 0.46 2.80 -5.97
C ILE A 192 -0.46 1.76 -5.32
N ILE A 193 -1.34 2.17 -4.41
CA ILE A 193 -2.25 1.26 -3.72
C ILE A 193 -3.21 0.59 -4.70
N ARG A 194 -3.76 1.33 -5.67
CA ARG A 194 -4.64 0.76 -6.71
C ARG A 194 -3.94 -0.31 -7.53
N GLN A 195 -2.71 -0.02 -7.97
CA GLN A 195 -1.94 -0.96 -8.77
C GLN A 195 -1.57 -2.20 -7.95
N LEU A 196 -1.17 -2.04 -6.68
CA LEU A 196 -0.93 -3.18 -5.79
C LEU A 196 -2.18 -4.05 -5.62
N CYS A 197 -3.38 -3.48 -5.60
CA CYS A 197 -4.63 -4.23 -5.53
C CYS A 197 -5.01 -4.96 -6.83
N LEU A 198 -4.45 -4.53 -7.97
CA LEU A 198 -4.62 -5.22 -9.25
C LEU A 198 -3.66 -6.40 -9.38
N LEU A 199 -2.45 -6.27 -8.83
CA LEU A 199 -1.39 -7.25 -8.97
C LEU A 199 -1.39 -8.29 -7.85
N ILE A 200 -1.75 -7.88 -6.64
CA ILE A 200 -1.85 -8.70 -5.43
C ILE A 200 -3.31 -8.73 -4.99
N GLU A 201 -3.76 -9.85 -4.43
CA GLU A 201 -5.11 -9.93 -3.87
C GLU A 201 -5.36 -8.83 -2.82
N PRO A 202 -6.41 -7.98 -2.99
CA PRO A 202 -6.67 -6.82 -2.13
C PRO A 202 -6.74 -7.16 -0.64
N THR A 203 -7.33 -8.32 -0.30
CA THR A 203 -7.48 -8.77 1.09
C THR A 203 -6.13 -8.93 1.78
N HIS A 204 -5.14 -9.49 1.09
CA HIS A 204 -3.80 -9.74 1.65
C HIS A 204 -3.02 -8.43 1.84
N ILE A 205 -3.00 -7.56 0.83
CA ILE A 205 -2.26 -6.29 0.93
C ILE A 205 -2.90 -5.34 1.96
N TYR A 206 -4.22 -5.21 1.99
CA TYR A 206 -4.90 -4.37 3.00
C TYR A 206 -4.67 -4.90 4.40
N ARG A 207 -4.81 -6.21 4.63
CA ARG A 207 -4.59 -6.79 5.95
C ARG A 207 -3.15 -6.61 6.40
N CYS A 208 -2.18 -6.83 5.51
CA CYS A 208 -0.76 -6.60 5.80
C CYS A 208 -0.49 -5.15 6.21
N LEU A 209 -0.92 -4.18 5.39
CA LEU A 209 -0.74 -2.75 5.67
C LEU A 209 -1.43 -2.33 6.97
N CYS A 210 -2.68 -2.74 7.20
CA CYS A 210 -3.41 -2.39 8.42
C CYS A 210 -2.73 -2.93 9.69
N VAL A 211 -2.22 -4.17 9.66
CA VAL A 211 -1.53 -4.76 10.82
C VAL A 211 -0.21 -4.02 11.11
N LEU A 212 0.55 -3.66 10.08
CA LEU A 212 1.77 -2.87 10.24
C LEU A 212 1.48 -1.45 10.75
N LEU A 213 0.42 -0.82 10.27
CA LEU A 213 -0.01 0.51 10.73
C LEU A 213 -0.45 0.53 12.20
N MET A 214 -0.89 -0.60 12.78
CA MET A 214 -1.18 -0.67 14.22
C MET A 214 0.09 -0.54 15.09
N ALA A 215 1.26 -0.91 14.57
CA ALA A 215 2.54 -0.76 15.25
C ALA A 215 3.17 0.63 15.07
N GLU A 216 2.62 1.46 14.17
CA GLU A 216 3.14 2.80 13.88
C GLU A 216 2.82 3.80 14.99
N SER A 217 3.82 4.59 15.40
CA SER A 217 3.67 5.57 16.48
C SER A 217 3.08 6.92 16.01
N GLY A 218 3.24 7.27 14.74
CA GLY A 218 2.89 8.59 14.21
C GLY A 218 1.44 8.69 13.76
N VAL A 219 0.55 9.21 14.62
CA VAL A 219 -0.89 9.23 14.32
C VAL A 219 -1.24 10.01 13.05
N ALA A 220 -0.62 11.17 12.82
CA ALA A 220 -0.86 11.97 11.62
C ALA A 220 -0.47 11.22 10.32
N PHE A 221 0.56 10.37 10.38
CA PHE A 221 0.96 9.51 9.27
C PHE A 221 -0.05 8.40 9.02
N VAL A 222 -0.42 7.69 10.08
CA VAL A 222 -1.39 6.62 10.01
C VAL A 222 -2.69 7.16 9.42
N GLN A 223 -3.15 8.34 9.85
CA GLN A 223 -4.33 8.99 9.29
C GLN A 223 -4.21 9.25 7.79
N SER A 224 -3.07 9.76 7.30
CA SER A 224 -2.84 9.97 5.86
C SER A 224 -2.89 8.66 5.06
N VAL A 225 -2.20 7.61 5.52
CA VAL A 225 -2.18 6.31 4.83
C VAL A 225 -3.56 5.67 4.86
N VAL A 226 -4.23 5.70 6.01
CA VAL A 226 -5.59 5.20 6.19
C VAL A 226 -6.59 5.96 5.31
N SER A 227 -6.42 7.27 5.13
CA SER A 227 -7.25 8.06 4.21
C SER A 227 -7.08 7.61 2.76
N VAL A 228 -5.85 7.36 2.31
CA VAL A 228 -5.56 6.83 0.96
C VAL A 228 -6.19 5.45 0.79
N LEU A 229 -5.99 4.53 1.74
CA LEU A 229 -6.58 3.19 1.71
C LEU A 229 -8.11 3.24 1.64
N HIS A 230 -8.77 4.07 2.45
CA HIS A 230 -10.22 4.22 2.40
C HIS A 230 -10.70 4.84 1.10
N SER A 231 -10.03 5.89 0.60
CA SER A 231 -10.38 6.51 -0.68
C SER A 231 -10.32 5.49 -1.82
N VAL A 232 -9.27 4.66 -1.86
CA VAL A 232 -9.11 3.59 -2.84
C VAL A 232 -10.20 2.53 -2.65
N LEU A 233 -10.38 1.99 -1.44
CA LEU A 233 -11.41 0.99 -1.14
C LEU A 233 -12.80 1.44 -1.58
N MET A 234 -13.15 2.70 -1.34
CA MET A 234 -14.47 3.24 -1.63
C MET A 234 -14.68 3.54 -3.11
N THR A 235 -13.66 3.98 -3.85
CA THR A 235 -13.85 4.51 -5.22
C THR A 235 -13.38 3.56 -6.33
N SER A 236 -12.40 2.71 -6.06
CA SER A 236 -11.77 1.86 -7.06
C SER A 236 -12.63 0.69 -7.49
N THR A 237 -12.66 0.42 -8.80
CA THR A 237 -13.41 -0.70 -9.40
C THR A 237 -12.83 -2.06 -9.05
N GLU A 238 -11.51 -2.15 -8.93
CA GLU A 238 -10.75 -3.38 -8.63
C GLU A 238 -11.07 -3.96 -7.24
N LEU A 239 -11.53 -3.13 -6.30
CA LEU A 239 -11.96 -3.58 -4.97
C LEU A 239 -13.45 -3.94 -4.90
N PHE A 240 -14.13 -4.13 -6.03
CA PHE A 240 -15.54 -4.53 -6.05
C PHE A 240 -15.79 -5.81 -5.23
N LEU A 241 -14.98 -6.86 -5.43
CA LEU A 241 -15.14 -8.13 -4.72
C LEU A 241 -14.92 -7.98 -3.21
N MET A 242 -13.89 -7.24 -2.80
CA MET A 242 -13.61 -6.99 -1.38
C MET A 242 -14.73 -6.17 -0.74
N ARG A 243 -15.29 -5.17 -1.42
CA ARG A 243 -16.47 -4.42 -0.94
C ARG A 243 -17.70 -5.31 -0.80
N ASP A 244 -17.93 -6.22 -1.75
CA ASP A 244 -19.05 -7.16 -1.68
C ASP A 244 -18.88 -8.15 -0.51
N GLN A 245 -17.64 -8.57 -0.22
CA GLN A 245 -17.33 -9.36 0.97
C GLN A 245 -17.59 -8.58 2.27
N LEU A 246 -17.12 -7.34 2.35
CA LEU A 246 -17.36 -6.46 3.51
C LEU A 246 -18.86 -6.20 3.73
N ARG A 247 -19.63 -6.08 2.64
CA ARG A 247 -21.09 -5.93 2.70
C ARG A 247 -21.80 -7.16 3.28
N LYS A 248 -21.27 -8.36 3.04
CA LYS A 248 -21.87 -9.62 3.52
C LYS A 248 -21.54 -9.93 4.98
N MET A 249 -20.74 -9.09 5.64
CA MET A 249 -20.48 -9.21 7.07
C MET A 249 -21.79 -9.08 7.84
N PRO A 250 -22.05 -9.92 8.84
CA PRO A 250 -23.28 -9.83 9.61
C PRO A 250 -23.28 -8.57 10.49
N ASP A 251 -24.49 -8.03 10.71
CA ASP A 251 -24.75 -6.87 11.57
C ASP A 251 -23.97 -5.59 11.17
N GLU A 252 -23.57 -5.47 9.91
CA GLU A 252 -22.69 -4.41 9.42
C GLU A 252 -23.23 -2.99 9.71
N TYR A 253 -24.54 -2.78 9.51
CA TYR A 253 -25.18 -1.50 9.80
C TYR A 253 -25.46 -1.29 11.29
N THR A 254 -25.67 -2.36 12.05
CA THR A 254 -25.81 -2.30 13.51
C THR A 254 -24.51 -1.80 14.13
N HIS A 255 -23.37 -2.36 13.70
CA HIS A 255 -22.06 -1.89 14.10
C HIS A 255 -21.82 -0.42 13.70
N ALA A 256 -22.25 -0.02 12.50
CA ALA A 256 -22.17 1.39 12.08
C ALA A 256 -23.01 2.32 12.98
N ALA A 257 -24.21 1.89 13.40
CA ALA A 257 -25.07 2.64 14.32
C ALA A 257 -24.43 2.78 15.71
N GLU A 258 -23.75 1.75 16.21
CA GLU A 258 -22.97 1.87 17.45
C GLU A 258 -21.81 2.86 17.30
N LEU A 259 -21.09 2.81 16.16
CA LEU A 259 -19.94 3.68 15.91
C LEU A 259 -20.31 5.16 15.77
N VAL A 260 -21.44 5.48 15.13
CA VAL A 260 -21.84 6.88 14.91
C VAL A 260 -22.12 7.59 16.23
N HIS A 261 -22.58 6.88 17.26
CA HIS A 261 -22.79 7.47 18.58
C HIS A 261 -21.47 7.87 19.25
N TYR A 262 -20.39 7.12 19.02
CA TYR A 262 -19.06 7.53 19.48
C TYR A 262 -18.56 8.79 18.77
N LEU A 263 -18.98 9.06 17.54
CA LEU A 263 -18.60 10.28 16.82
C LEU A 263 -19.12 11.55 17.54
N SER A 264 -20.16 11.45 18.35
CA SER A 264 -20.66 12.58 19.15
C SER A 264 -19.78 12.94 20.35
N GLU A 265 -18.93 12.01 20.81
CA GLU A 265 -17.98 12.25 21.92
C GLU A 265 -16.69 12.95 21.45
N VAL A 266 -16.62 13.28 20.16
CA VAL A 266 -15.42 13.71 19.45
C VAL A 266 -15.53 15.20 19.15
N ASP A 267 -14.41 15.91 19.32
CA ASP A 267 -14.31 17.29 18.87
C ASP A 267 -14.52 17.34 17.35
N ILE A 268 -15.67 17.84 16.90
CA ILE A 268 -16.02 17.92 15.48
C ILE A 268 -15.12 18.97 14.81
N THR A 269 -14.10 18.51 14.10
CA THR A 269 -13.19 19.37 13.32
C THR A 269 -13.69 19.55 11.89
N VAL A 270 -13.15 20.57 11.21
CA VAL A 270 -13.44 20.81 9.77
C VAL A 270 -13.06 19.59 8.93
N ASP A 271 -11.96 18.92 9.24
CA ASP A 271 -11.52 17.72 8.52
C ASP A 271 -12.54 16.57 8.63
N ILE A 272 -13.09 16.35 9.84
CA ILE A 272 -14.16 15.37 10.05
C ILE A 272 -15.41 15.75 9.24
N LEU A 273 -15.80 17.03 9.25
CA LEU A 273 -16.95 17.51 8.48
C LEU A 273 -16.76 17.31 6.97
N MET A 274 -15.54 17.55 6.45
CA MET A 274 -15.21 17.28 5.04
C MET A 274 -15.30 15.79 4.71
N GLU A 275 -14.85 14.90 5.60
CA GLU A 275 -14.98 13.45 5.38
C GLU A 275 -16.44 12.97 5.46
N VAL A 276 -17.25 13.54 6.35
CA VAL A 276 -18.70 13.25 6.39
C VAL A 276 -19.38 13.75 5.13
N ASP A 277 -19.04 14.94 4.63
CA ASP A 277 -19.55 15.49 3.36
C ASP A 277 -19.21 14.56 2.17
N LYS A 278 -17.95 14.10 2.07
CA LYS A 278 -17.52 13.10 1.08
C LYS A 278 -18.32 11.81 1.21
N LEU A 279 -18.55 11.31 2.43
CA LEU A 279 -19.34 10.10 2.66
C LEU A 279 -20.79 10.26 2.19
N VAL A 280 -21.43 11.39 2.47
CA VAL A 280 -22.79 11.69 1.99
C VAL A 280 -22.84 11.69 0.46
N ASN A 281 -21.87 12.34 -0.18
CA ASN A 281 -21.76 12.36 -1.64
C ASN A 281 -21.54 10.94 -2.21
N LEU A 282 -20.75 10.11 -1.52
CA LEU A 282 -20.55 8.70 -1.90
C LEU A 282 -21.84 7.87 -1.76
N ILE A 283 -22.65 8.08 -0.72
CA ILE A 283 -23.95 7.39 -0.54
C ILE A 283 -24.88 7.65 -1.73
N GLU A 284 -24.83 8.87 -2.28
CA GLU A 284 -25.60 9.21 -3.48
C GLU A 284 -24.98 8.74 -4.80
N SER A 285 -23.70 8.38 -4.78
CA SER A 285 -23.01 7.85 -5.96
C SER A 285 -23.52 6.45 -6.36
N PRO A 286 -23.32 6.03 -7.62
CA PRO A 286 -23.67 4.68 -8.08
C PRO A 286 -22.96 3.56 -7.30
N ILE A 287 -21.75 3.84 -6.80
CA ILE A 287 -20.92 2.87 -6.11
C ILE A 287 -21.61 2.35 -4.84
N LEU A 288 -22.29 3.23 -4.10
CA LEU A 288 -23.04 2.88 -2.89
C LEU A 288 -24.56 2.86 -3.13
N ALA A 289 -25.01 2.68 -4.38
CA ALA A 289 -26.44 2.56 -4.69
C ALA A 289 -27.11 1.45 -3.86
N PHE A 290 -26.37 0.40 -3.52
CA PHE A 290 -26.87 -0.67 -2.68
C PHE A 290 -27.27 -0.24 -1.27
N VAL A 291 -26.58 0.74 -0.65
CA VAL A 291 -26.93 1.27 0.67
C VAL A 291 -28.33 1.91 0.61
N ARG A 292 -28.60 2.66 -0.46
CA ARG A 292 -29.91 3.26 -0.71
C ARG A 292 -31.00 2.23 -0.96
N MET A 293 -30.66 1.09 -1.57
CA MET A 293 -31.58 -0.04 -1.71
C MET A 293 -31.81 -0.76 -0.37
N ASP A 294 -30.79 -0.85 0.48
CA ASP A 294 -30.87 -1.47 1.80
C ASP A 294 -31.71 -0.62 2.79
N LEU A 295 -31.83 0.70 2.59
CA LEU A 295 -32.78 1.56 3.32
C LEU A 295 -34.25 1.14 3.14
N LEU A 296 -34.58 0.41 2.07
CA LEU A 296 -35.92 -0.10 1.82
C LEU A 296 -36.18 -1.44 2.53
N ARG A 297 -35.13 -2.13 3.00
CA ARG A 297 -35.24 -3.45 3.64
C ARG A 297 -35.51 -3.30 5.14
N ALA A 298 -36.48 -4.04 5.67
CA ALA A 298 -36.89 -3.94 7.06
C ALA A 298 -35.76 -4.22 8.07
N CYS A 299 -34.87 -5.19 7.76
CA CYS A 299 -33.76 -5.59 8.63
C CYS A 299 -32.65 -4.53 8.76
N HIS A 300 -32.41 -3.72 7.73
CA HIS A 300 -31.33 -2.74 7.71
C HIS A 300 -31.80 -1.29 7.92
N ARG A 301 -33.09 -1.02 7.69
CA ARG A 301 -33.63 0.34 7.71
C ARG A 301 -33.44 1.05 9.04
N GLU A 302 -33.72 0.40 10.17
CA GLU A 302 -33.59 1.02 11.50
C GLU A 302 -32.15 1.47 11.78
N PRO A 303 -31.13 0.58 11.77
CA PRO A 303 -29.76 0.99 12.03
C PRO A 303 -29.21 1.98 10.99
N LEU A 304 -29.58 1.84 9.70
CA LEU A 304 -29.17 2.81 8.68
C LEU A 304 -29.80 4.19 8.89
N CYS A 305 -31.09 4.27 9.19
CA CYS A 305 -31.74 5.55 9.47
C CYS A 305 -31.11 6.22 10.69
N ASP A 306 -30.74 5.46 11.73
CA ASP A 306 -30.05 6.00 12.90
C ASP A 306 -28.70 6.58 12.53
N VAL A 307 -27.88 5.86 11.74
CA VAL A 307 -26.59 6.35 11.23
C VAL A 307 -26.75 7.63 10.42
N LEU A 308 -27.63 7.60 9.40
CA LEU A 308 -27.83 8.74 8.52
C LEU A 308 -28.39 9.96 9.26
N THR A 309 -29.29 9.74 10.23
CA THR A 309 -29.84 10.83 11.04
C THR A 309 -28.78 11.39 11.99
N ALA A 310 -27.96 10.56 12.61
CA ALA A 310 -26.86 11.01 13.46
C ALA A 310 -25.84 11.83 12.65
N LEU A 311 -25.42 11.36 11.48
CA LEU A 311 -24.54 12.12 10.58
C LEU A 311 -25.17 13.46 10.15
N LEU A 312 -26.48 13.48 9.85
CA LEU A 312 -27.20 14.71 9.53
C LEU A 312 -27.15 15.72 10.68
N MET A 313 -27.25 15.28 11.93
CA MET A 313 -27.20 16.15 13.11
C MET A 313 -25.78 16.68 13.41
N LEU A 314 -24.74 16.02 12.92
CA LEU A 314 -23.34 16.48 13.04
C LEU A 314 -22.96 17.50 11.96
N LEU A 315 -23.65 17.48 10.81
CA LEU A 315 -23.36 18.38 9.70
C LEU A 315 -23.92 19.79 9.94
N PRO A 316 -23.16 20.86 9.59
CA PRO A 316 -23.75 22.18 9.40
C PRO A 316 -24.75 22.15 8.22
N GLN A 317 -25.55 23.20 8.04
CA GLN A 317 -26.56 23.31 6.96
C GLN A 317 -25.94 23.48 5.55
N THR A 318 -25.10 22.53 5.15
CA THR A 318 -24.37 22.47 3.87
C THR A 318 -25.20 21.78 2.79
N GLU A 319 -24.64 21.68 1.58
CA GLU A 319 -25.26 20.89 0.51
C GLU A 319 -25.36 19.39 0.88
N ALA A 320 -24.36 18.79 1.53
CA ALA A 320 -24.48 17.42 2.02
C ALA A 320 -25.62 17.26 3.03
N PHE A 321 -25.80 18.22 3.95
CA PHE A 321 -26.95 18.20 4.85
C PHE A 321 -28.27 18.15 4.06
N ASN A 322 -28.43 19.02 3.06
CA ASN A 322 -29.65 19.05 2.25
C ASN A 322 -29.85 17.77 1.43
N THR A 323 -28.78 17.23 0.87
CA THR A 323 -28.78 15.97 0.10
C THR A 323 -29.22 14.80 0.98
N LEU A 324 -28.60 14.66 2.15
CA LEU A 324 -28.91 13.61 3.12
C LEU A 324 -30.33 13.77 3.68
N HIS A 325 -30.75 15.00 3.99
CA HIS A 325 -32.09 15.29 4.48
C HIS A 325 -33.17 14.88 3.47
N LYS A 326 -32.99 15.25 2.19
CA LYS A 326 -33.91 14.83 1.10
C LYS A 326 -33.93 13.32 0.93
N ARG A 327 -32.78 12.64 1.06
CA ARG A 327 -32.71 11.18 1.00
C ARG A 327 -33.52 10.52 2.11
N ILE A 328 -33.37 10.99 3.35
CA ILE A 328 -34.13 10.47 4.50
C ILE A 328 -35.64 10.71 4.32
N GLN A 329 -36.04 11.89 3.83
CA GLN A 329 -37.44 12.19 3.53
C GLN A 329 -38.04 11.30 2.43
N ALA A 330 -37.23 10.81 1.50
CA ALA A 330 -37.66 9.89 0.46
C ALA A 330 -37.88 8.45 0.95
N ILE A 331 -37.44 8.12 2.18
CA ILE A 331 -37.63 6.79 2.76
C ILE A 331 -39.12 6.62 3.11
N PRO A 332 -39.81 5.63 2.54
CA PRO A 332 -41.22 5.43 2.84
C PRO A 332 -41.44 5.10 4.32
N SER A 333 -42.41 5.77 4.95
CA SER A 333 -42.86 5.47 6.31
C SER A 333 -43.68 4.16 6.35
N PHE A 334 -43.12 3.03 5.90
CA PHE A 334 -43.82 1.75 6.00
C PHE A 334 -43.80 1.28 7.44
N SER A 335 -44.93 1.46 8.12
CA SER A 335 -45.33 0.74 9.31
C SER A 335 -45.46 -0.75 8.99
N THR A 336 -44.95 -1.59 9.89
CA THR A 336 -45.19 -3.05 9.97
C THR A 336 -44.72 -3.90 8.77
N PHE A 337 -43.45 -4.27 8.77
CA PHE A 337 -43.04 -5.61 8.35
C PHE A 337 -42.36 -6.28 9.54
N LYS A 338 -42.69 -7.56 9.78
CA LYS A 338 -42.16 -8.35 10.89
C LYS A 338 -40.63 -8.18 10.96
N LYS A 339 -40.08 -8.16 12.18
CA LYS A 339 -38.65 -8.42 12.40
C LYS A 339 -38.36 -9.81 11.83
N ASP A 340 -38.00 -9.90 10.56
CA ASP A 340 -37.27 -11.05 10.08
C ASP A 340 -35.94 -11.01 10.85
N ALA A 341 -35.80 -11.93 11.80
CA ALA A 341 -34.61 -12.02 12.61
C ALA A 341 -33.42 -12.20 11.66
N PRO A 342 -32.35 -11.40 11.78
CA PRO A 342 -31.15 -11.61 10.99
C PRO A 342 -30.65 -13.05 11.24
N PRO A 343 -30.15 -13.76 10.22
CA PRO A 343 -29.51 -15.05 10.41
C PRO A 343 -28.37 -14.89 11.43
N ALA A 344 -28.51 -15.59 12.55
CA ALA A 344 -27.60 -15.52 13.68
C ALA A 344 -26.30 -16.30 13.40
N ASP A 345 -25.48 -15.80 12.50
CA ASP A 345 -24.04 -16.07 12.55
C ASP A 345 -23.39 -14.85 13.20
N LYS A 346 -23.16 -14.95 14.50
CA LYS A 346 -22.44 -13.94 15.28
C LYS A 346 -20.98 -13.93 14.86
N PHE A 347 -20.66 -13.25 13.77
CA PHE A 347 -19.30 -12.77 13.58
C PHE A 347 -19.07 -11.67 14.61
N ASN A 348 -18.45 -12.04 15.73
CA ASN A 348 -18.26 -11.13 16.86
C ASN A 348 -17.05 -10.23 16.55
N LEU A 349 -17.27 -9.17 15.78
CA LEU A 349 -16.28 -8.11 15.64
C LEU A 349 -16.17 -7.43 17.01
N ASP A 350 -15.00 -7.48 17.64
CA ASP A 350 -14.82 -6.88 18.95
C ASP A 350 -14.77 -5.35 18.86
N LEU A 351 -15.94 -4.71 18.82
CA LEU A 351 -16.05 -3.24 18.85
C LEU A 351 -15.50 -2.66 20.14
N SER A 352 -15.38 -3.44 21.22
CA SER A 352 -14.79 -2.94 22.47
C SER A 352 -13.30 -2.67 22.32
N ALA A 353 -12.58 -3.53 21.60
CA ALA A 353 -11.18 -3.29 21.24
C ALA A 353 -11.02 -2.09 20.31
N LEU A 354 -11.90 -1.95 19.30
CA LEU A 354 -11.90 -0.80 18.40
C LEU A 354 -12.18 0.51 19.16
N LYS A 355 -13.15 0.50 20.07
CA LYS A 355 -13.48 1.62 20.95
C LYS A 355 -12.31 2.00 21.86
N ASN A 356 -11.64 1.03 22.46
CA ASN A 356 -10.48 1.30 23.31
C ASN A 356 -9.32 1.91 22.50
N LEU A 357 -9.01 1.34 21.32
CA LEU A 357 -8.04 1.91 20.39
C LEU A 357 -8.41 3.34 19.98
N TYR A 358 -9.70 3.58 19.74
CA TYR A 358 -10.24 4.88 19.38
C TYR A 358 -10.02 5.91 20.49
N ILE A 359 -10.42 5.58 21.72
CA ILE A 359 -10.26 6.44 22.90
C ILE A 359 -8.78 6.71 23.15
N ASP A 360 -7.93 5.69 23.10
CA ASP A 360 -6.49 5.83 23.30
C ASP A 360 -5.84 6.75 22.25
N SER A 361 -6.26 6.61 20.98
CA SER A 361 -5.80 7.46 19.88
C SER A 361 -6.23 8.92 20.06
N LEU A 362 -7.49 9.14 20.46
CA LEU A 362 -8.04 10.47 20.73
C LEU A 362 -7.30 11.14 21.90
N GLN A 363 -7.04 10.40 22.97
CA GLN A 363 -6.28 10.90 24.12
C GLN A 363 -4.84 11.26 23.73
N LYS A 364 -4.17 10.45 22.90
CA LYS A 364 -2.83 10.75 22.37
C LYS A 364 -2.85 12.03 21.52
N GLN A 365 -3.81 12.17 20.62
CA GLN A 365 -3.99 13.38 19.80
C GLN A 365 -4.19 14.63 20.66
N GLN A 366 -5.12 14.58 21.62
CA GLN A 366 -5.35 15.70 22.52
C GLN A 366 -4.11 16.06 23.34
N LYS A 367 -3.33 15.05 23.77
CA LYS A 367 -2.06 15.27 24.49
C LYS A 367 -1.02 15.94 23.59
N GLU A 368 -0.83 15.47 22.36
CA GLU A 368 0.10 16.06 21.39
C GLU A 368 -0.25 17.52 21.08
N VAL A 369 -1.53 17.82 20.84
CA VAL A 369 -2.00 19.19 20.58
C VAL A 369 -1.75 20.09 21.78
N ARG A 370 -2.05 19.63 23.00
CA ARG A 370 -1.76 20.38 24.25
C ARG A 370 -0.27 20.64 24.43
N GLU A 371 0.59 19.66 24.14
CA GLU A 371 2.05 19.81 24.21
C GLU A 371 2.58 20.80 23.17
N ARG A 372 2.06 20.77 21.92
CA ARG A 372 2.38 21.76 20.87
C ARG A 372 1.92 23.16 21.26
N HIS A 373 0.70 23.31 21.76
CA HIS A 373 0.21 24.61 22.25
C HIS A 373 1.08 25.14 23.40
N ARG A 374 1.42 24.27 24.35
CA ARG A 374 2.30 24.64 25.47
C ARG A 374 3.69 25.06 24.99
N SER A 375 4.28 24.35 24.04
CA SER A 375 5.60 24.69 23.49
C SER A 375 5.58 25.99 22.69
N LEU A 376 4.51 26.26 21.92
CA LEU A 376 4.30 27.53 21.22
C LEU A 376 4.15 28.70 22.19
N LEU A 377 3.39 28.52 23.28
CA LEU A 377 3.25 29.54 24.33
C LEU A 377 4.58 29.81 25.04
N ILE A 378 5.37 28.77 25.31
CA ILE A 378 6.71 28.91 25.90
C ILE A 378 7.65 29.66 24.93
N ARG A 379 7.66 29.31 23.64
CA ARG A 379 8.45 30.02 22.61
C ARG A 379 8.04 31.48 22.46
N SER A 380 6.74 31.75 22.48
CA SER A 380 6.19 33.11 22.47
C SER A 380 6.59 33.90 23.73
N ALA A 381 6.56 33.27 24.90
CA ALA A 381 7.01 33.88 26.16
C ALA A 381 8.53 34.12 26.21
N LEU A 382 9.32 33.33 25.49
CA LEU A 382 10.78 33.47 25.39
C LEU A 382 11.22 34.47 24.30
N GLY A 383 10.30 35.07 23.55
CA GLY A 383 10.59 36.13 22.58
C GLY A 383 11.25 35.66 21.27
N GLU A 384 11.27 34.36 20.99
CA GLU A 384 11.76 33.84 19.72
C GLU A 384 10.74 34.14 18.61
N LYS A 385 11.10 35.02 17.67
CA LYS A 385 10.25 35.32 16.50
C LYS A 385 10.03 34.04 15.69
N VAL A 386 8.76 33.65 15.56
CA VAL A 386 8.31 32.65 14.60
C VAL A 386 8.65 33.15 13.19
N GLN A 387 9.64 32.53 12.54
CA GLN A 387 9.80 32.66 11.09
C GLN A 387 8.69 31.81 10.46
N LEU A 388 7.74 32.52 9.84
CA LEU A 388 6.65 31.97 9.02
C LEU A 388 7.20 31.22 7.80
#